data_AF-A0AAF3ECX0-F1
#
_entry.id   AF-A0AAF3ECX0-F1
#
_cell.length_a   1.000
_cell.length_b   1.000
_cell.length_c   1.000
_cell.angle_alpha   90.00
_cell.angle_beta   90.00
_cell.angle_gamma   90.00
#
_symmetry.space_group_name_H-M   'P 1'
#
loop_
_entity.id
_entity.type
_entity.pdbx_description
1 polymer ?
#
loop_
_entity_poly.entity_id
_entity_poly.type
_entity_poly.pdbx_seq_one_letter_code
_entity_poly.pdbx_strand_id
1 'polypeptide(L)'
;MLIFFFQVITYLNQFSMGMRSPNAEASRCAILILQQLAENQYCADNLCRLECIDGIKLCMRNQPELIWECAHALRLLLQRQTGELAGQLLSTGMVNFMLELLASPMPNVSRAQAARAEIVDGLKAACLDARYGAEITKILEANPIWSQYKDQRHDLFLPASRTQAITAGSGNSAIAGYLTEGMFSPPPMSTQPPPLNHEDTTP
;
A
#
# COMPACT_ATOMS: atom_id res chain seq x y z
N MET A 1 -35.08 3.03 -10.87
CA MET A 1 -33.62 2.79 -11.04
C MET A 1 -32.86 4.08 -11.38
N LEU A 2 -33.29 4.88 -12.36
CA LEU A 2 -32.65 6.15 -12.74
C LEU A 2 -32.64 7.25 -11.65
N ILE A 3 -33.68 7.34 -10.81
CA ILE A 3 -33.75 8.35 -9.72
C ILE A 3 -32.75 8.02 -8.60
N PHE A 4 -32.62 6.74 -8.22
CA PHE A 4 -31.57 6.30 -7.30
C PHE A 4 -30.17 6.59 -7.87
N PHE A 5 -29.99 6.46 -9.18
CA PHE A 5 -28.72 6.74 -9.85
C PHE A 5 -28.34 8.22 -9.82
N PHE A 6 -29.29 9.13 -10.09
CA PHE A 6 -29.07 10.57 -10.00
C PHE A 6 -28.83 11.04 -8.55
N GLN A 7 -29.56 10.45 -7.60
CA GLN A 7 -29.38 10.74 -6.19
C GLN A 7 -27.99 10.26 -5.72
N VAL A 8 -27.56 9.06 -6.13
CA VAL A 8 -26.23 8.51 -5.86
C VAL A 8 -25.15 9.38 -6.47
N ILE A 9 -25.26 9.84 -7.73
CA ILE A 9 -24.28 10.76 -8.35
C ILE A 9 -24.19 12.09 -7.59
N THR A 10 -25.32 12.61 -7.10
CA THR A 10 -25.35 13.85 -6.32
C THR A 10 -24.68 13.67 -4.96
N TYR A 11 -24.95 12.55 -4.27
CA TYR A 11 -24.23 12.19 -3.03
C TYR A 11 -22.76 11.86 -3.28
N LEU A 12 -22.44 11.31 -4.45
CA LEU A 12 -21.07 11.03 -4.88
C LEU A 12 -20.24 12.32 -5.03
N ASN A 13 -20.84 13.38 -5.55
CA ASN A 13 -20.19 14.69 -5.62
C ASN A 13 -19.97 15.29 -4.22
N GLN A 14 -20.91 15.07 -3.29
CA GLN A 14 -20.75 15.46 -1.89
C GLN A 14 -19.59 14.71 -1.19
N PHE A 15 -19.28 13.45 -1.57
CA PHE A 15 -18.07 12.77 -1.06
C PHE A 15 -16.79 13.45 -1.51
N SER A 16 -16.74 13.92 -2.76
CA SER A 16 -15.58 14.68 -3.25
C SER A 16 -15.35 15.96 -2.44
N MET A 17 -16.42 16.63 -2.01
CA MET A 17 -16.35 17.78 -1.10
C MET A 17 -15.97 17.36 0.32
N GLY A 18 -16.48 16.21 0.80
CA GLY A 18 -16.16 15.63 2.10
C GLY A 18 -14.68 15.32 2.27
N MET A 19 -14.02 14.77 1.23
CA MET A 19 -12.57 14.54 1.22
C MET A 19 -11.75 15.84 1.33
N ARG A 20 -12.33 16.97 0.90
CA ARG A 20 -11.70 18.30 0.96
C ARG A 20 -12.04 19.04 2.26
N SER A 21 -12.78 18.42 3.18
CA SER A 21 -13.25 19.10 4.39
C SER A 21 -12.10 19.37 5.37
N PRO A 22 -12.17 20.47 6.14
CA PRO A 22 -11.19 20.77 7.18
C PRO A 22 -11.33 19.85 8.41
N ASN A 23 -12.42 19.07 8.50
CA ASN A 23 -12.69 18.18 9.62
C ASN A 23 -12.13 16.77 9.30
N ALA A 24 -11.11 16.35 10.05
CA ALA A 24 -10.47 15.05 9.87
C ALA A 24 -11.45 13.88 9.90
N GLU A 25 -12.45 13.89 10.80
CA GLU A 25 -13.44 12.81 10.91
C GLU A 25 -14.39 12.76 9.71
N ALA A 26 -14.79 13.92 9.19
CA ALA A 26 -15.64 13.98 8.00
C ALA A 26 -14.87 13.49 6.76
N SER A 27 -13.61 13.88 6.62
CA SER A 27 -12.71 13.40 5.56
C SER A 27 -12.45 11.90 5.69
N ARG A 28 -12.23 11.39 6.90
CA ARG A 28 -12.08 9.95 7.20
C ARG A 28 -13.32 9.17 6.77
N CYS A 29 -14.51 9.59 7.19
CA CYS A 29 -15.77 8.96 6.79
C CYS A 29 -15.95 8.96 5.27
N ALA A 30 -15.65 10.08 4.59
CA ALA A 30 -15.74 10.16 3.13
C ALA A 30 -14.80 9.16 2.43
N ILE A 31 -13.56 9.02 2.90
CA ILE A 31 -12.58 8.07 2.36
C ILE A 31 -13.01 6.63 2.62
N LEU A 32 -13.49 6.30 3.81
CA LEU A 32 -13.94 4.93 4.12
C LEU A 32 -15.15 4.53 3.26
N ILE A 33 -16.09 5.44 3.05
CA ILE A 33 -17.22 5.20 2.15
C ILE A 33 -16.73 5.03 0.70
N LEU A 34 -15.77 5.85 0.26
CA LEU A 34 -15.15 5.72 -1.06
C LEU A 34 -14.50 4.34 -1.25
N GLN A 35 -13.80 3.81 -0.25
CA GLN A 35 -13.22 2.46 -0.30
C GLN A 35 -14.31 1.40 -0.53
N GLN A 36 -15.38 1.43 0.26
CA GLN A 36 -16.50 0.48 0.13
C GLN A 36 -17.18 0.56 -1.24
N LEU A 37 -17.31 1.77 -1.79
CA LEU A 37 -17.85 1.96 -3.13
C LEU A 37 -16.87 1.50 -4.22
N ALA A 38 -15.55 1.66 -4.03
CA ALA A 38 -14.54 1.21 -4.99
C ALA A 38 -14.42 -0.32 -5.07
N GLU A 39 -14.79 -1.04 -4.00
CA GLU A 39 -14.89 -2.51 -4.01
C GLU A 39 -16.07 -3.01 -4.84
N ASN A 40 -17.15 -2.21 -4.96
CA ASN A 40 -18.30 -2.56 -5.78
C ASN A 40 -18.07 -2.18 -7.25
N GLN A 41 -18.06 -3.18 -8.13
CA GLN A 41 -17.79 -2.99 -9.56
C GLN A 41 -18.69 -1.93 -10.23
N TYR A 42 -19.99 -1.92 -9.92
CA TYR A 42 -20.93 -0.96 -10.51
C TYR A 42 -20.70 0.47 -10.04
N CYS A 43 -20.35 0.63 -8.75
CA CYS A 43 -20.03 1.93 -8.20
C CYS A 43 -18.69 2.43 -8.72
N ALA A 44 -17.68 1.55 -8.82
CA ALA A 44 -16.35 1.86 -9.33
C ALA A 44 -16.37 2.46 -10.75
N ASP A 45 -17.18 1.91 -11.66
CA ASP A 45 -17.32 2.44 -13.02
C ASP A 45 -17.82 3.89 -13.05
N ASN A 46 -18.68 4.25 -12.10
CA ASN A 46 -19.20 5.61 -11.96
C ASN A 46 -18.22 6.52 -11.21
N LEU A 47 -17.49 6.00 -10.22
CA LEU A 47 -16.44 6.72 -9.49
C LEU A 47 -15.31 7.17 -10.41
N CYS A 48 -14.94 6.37 -11.42
CA CYS A 48 -13.90 6.74 -12.39
C CYS A 48 -14.22 8.02 -13.17
N ARG A 49 -15.51 8.38 -13.30
CA ARG A 49 -15.97 9.59 -14.01
C ARG A 49 -15.98 10.84 -13.14
N LEU A 50 -15.70 10.70 -11.84
CA LEU A 50 -15.62 11.80 -10.89
C LEU A 50 -14.16 12.21 -10.68
N GLU A 51 -13.95 13.48 -10.37
CA GLU A 51 -12.64 14.03 -9.98
C GLU A 51 -12.24 13.60 -8.55
N CYS A 52 -12.11 12.29 -8.34
CA CYS A 52 -11.81 11.72 -7.04
C CYS A 52 -10.31 11.79 -6.69
N ILE A 53 -9.42 11.74 -7.69
CA ILE A 53 -7.97 11.73 -7.46
C ILE A 53 -7.49 13.03 -6.79
N ASP A 54 -7.98 14.19 -7.24
CA ASP A 54 -7.62 15.48 -6.64
C ASP A 54 -8.13 15.60 -5.19
N GLY A 55 -9.35 15.11 -4.93
CA GLY A 55 -9.92 15.05 -3.59
C GLY A 55 -9.10 14.17 -2.64
N ILE A 56 -8.68 12.99 -3.10
CA ILE A 56 -7.79 12.09 -2.34
C ILE A 56 -6.44 12.77 -2.09
N LYS A 57 -5.86 13.42 -3.10
CA LYS A 57 -4.58 14.14 -2.99
C LYS A 57 -4.64 15.23 -1.93
N LEU A 58 -5.71 16.01 -1.93
CA LEU A 58 -5.89 17.09 -0.96
C LEU A 58 -6.10 16.53 0.45
N CYS A 59 -6.86 15.44 0.59
CA CYS A 59 -7.03 14.74 1.86
C CYS A 59 -5.69 14.29 2.45
N MET A 60 -4.84 13.63 1.65
CA MET A 60 -3.49 13.21 2.07
C MET A 60 -2.60 14.37 2.51
N ARG A 61 -2.74 15.55 1.89
CA ARG A 61 -1.97 16.75 2.25
C ARG A 61 -2.45 17.40 3.54
N ASN A 62 -3.77 17.47 3.72
CA ASN A 62 -4.37 18.18 4.84
C ASN A 62 -4.44 17.31 6.10
N GLN A 63 -4.55 15.99 5.94
CA GLN A 63 -4.74 15.02 7.01
C GLN A 63 -3.71 13.88 6.87
N PRO A 64 -2.43 14.11 7.25
CA PRO A 64 -1.37 13.12 7.11
C PRO A 64 -1.68 11.77 7.77
N GLU A 65 -2.44 11.77 8.86
CA GLU A 65 -2.88 10.56 9.56
C GLU A 65 -3.78 9.64 8.73
N LEU A 66 -4.41 10.17 7.68
CA LEU A 66 -5.29 9.43 6.76
C LEU A 66 -4.59 8.93 5.49
N ILE A 67 -3.27 9.11 5.37
CA ILE A 67 -2.51 8.73 4.16
C ILE A 67 -2.71 7.25 3.82
N TRP A 68 -2.74 6.36 4.82
CA TRP A 68 -2.95 4.94 4.58
C TRP A 68 -4.33 4.65 3.98
N GLU A 69 -5.39 5.18 4.59
CA GLU A 69 -6.76 5.02 4.12
C GLU A 69 -6.93 5.60 2.69
N CYS A 70 -6.33 6.76 2.45
CA CYS A 70 -6.35 7.40 1.13
C CYS A 70 -5.60 6.55 0.08
N ALA A 71 -4.43 6.00 0.43
CA ALA A 71 -3.64 5.17 -0.46
C ALA A 71 -4.37 3.86 -0.79
N HIS A 72 -5.05 3.28 0.20
CA HIS A 72 -5.88 2.09 0.01
C HIS A 72 -7.06 2.33 -0.93
N ALA A 73 -7.79 3.43 -0.72
CA ALA A 73 -8.88 3.84 -1.62
C ALA A 73 -8.36 4.03 -3.06
N LEU A 74 -7.22 4.69 -3.20
CA LEU A 74 -6.59 4.94 -4.49
C LEU A 74 -6.17 3.65 -5.19
N ARG A 75 -5.53 2.70 -4.48
CA ARG A 75 -5.16 1.40 -5.05
C ARG A 75 -6.38 0.66 -5.58
N LEU A 76 -7.48 0.61 -4.82
CA LEU A 76 -8.72 -0.07 -5.23
C LEU A 76 -9.29 0.51 -6.54
N LEU A 77 -9.27 1.84 -6.68
CA LEU A 77 -9.68 2.53 -7.89
C LEU A 77 -8.75 2.20 -9.07
N LEU A 78 -7.43 2.28 -8.87
CA LEU A 78 -6.44 2.09 -9.95
C LEU A 78 -6.36 0.64 -10.45
N GLN A 79 -6.72 -0.34 -9.63
CA GLN A 79 -6.83 -1.75 -10.06
C GLN A 79 -7.83 -1.95 -11.21
N ARG A 80 -8.74 -1.00 -11.44
CA ARG A 80 -9.68 -1.06 -12.57
C ARG A 80 -9.03 -0.76 -13.91
N GLN A 81 -7.83 -0.17 -13.92
CA GLN A 81 -7.06 0.12 -15.15
C GLN A 81 -7.90 0.91 -16.16
N THR A 82 -8.60 1.94 -15.67
CA THR A 82 -9.41 2.83 -16.51
C THR A 82 -8.63 4.09 -16.85
N GLY A 83 -8.63 4.45 -18.13
CA GLY A 83 -7.86 5.63 -18.54
C GLY A 83 -8.42 6.96 -18.02
N GLU A 84 -9.65 7.01 -17.47
CA GLU A 84 -10.14 8.23 -16.81
C GLU A 84 -9.36 8.49 -15.51
N LEU A 85 -9.16 7.44 -14.70
CA LEU A 85 -8.36 7.54 -13.48
C LEU A 85 -6.88 7.76 -13.79
N ALA A 86 -6.34 7.08 -14.81
CA ALA A 86 -4.96 7.27 -15.22
C ALA A 86 -4.72 8.69 -15.78
N GLY A 87 -5.67 9.23 -16.53
CA GLY A 87 -5.66 10.63 -16.97
C GLY A 87 -5.72 11.61 -15.79
N GLN A 88 -6.56 11.34 -14.78
CA GLN A 88 -6.60 12.13 -13.55
C GLN A 88 -5.29 12.08 -12.75
N LEU A 89 -4.60 10.92 -12.70
CA LEU A 89 -3.30 10.81 -12.04
C LEU A 89 -2.26 11.75 -12.66
N LEU A 90 -2.25 11.83 -14.00
CA LEU A 90 -1.35 12.70 -14.75
C LEU A 90 -1.73 14.17 -14.57
N SER A 91 -3.01 14.53 -14.77
CA SER A 91 -3.47 15.92 -14.73
C SER A 91 -3.31 16.56 -13.35
N THR A 92 -3.51 15.78 -12.28
CA THR A 92 -3.38 16.26 -10.90
C THR A 92 -1.93 16.22 -10.40
N GLY A 93 -0.99 15.64 -11.16
CA GLY A 93 0.37 15.37 -10.70
C GLY A 93 0.40 14.45 -9.48
N MET A 94 -0.52 13.49 -9.40
CA MET A 94 -0.60 12.53 -8.30
C MET A 94 0.56 11.53 -8.34
N VAL A 95 1.04 11.15 -9.54
CA VAL A 95 2.18 10.22 -9.70
C VAL A 95 3.42 10.74 -8.97
N ASN A 96 3.79 12.01 -9.20
CA ASN A 96 4.93 12.64 -8.53
C ASN A 96 4.70 12.78 -7.02
N PHE A 97 3.50 13.15 -6.61
CA PHE A 97 3.15 13.25 -5.19
C PHE A 97 3.27 11.89 -4.46
N MET A 98 2.88 10.80 -5.10
CA MET A 98 3.06 9.46 -4.56
C MET A 98 4.54 9.08 -4.43
N LEU A 99 5.39 9.45 -5.40
CA LEU A 99 6.84 9.26 -5.31
C LEU A 99 7.46 10.06 -4.16
N GLU A 100 7.03 11.31 -3.96
CA GLU A 100 7.44 12.13 -2.81
C GLU A 100 7.04 11.50 -1.48
N LEU A 101 5.82 10.94 -1.39
CA LEU A 101 5.36 10.20 -0.20
C LEU A 101 6.19 8.94 0.08
N LEU A 102 6.60 8.20 -0.96
CA LEU A 102 7.44 7.02 -0.80
C LEU A 102 8.81 7.38 -0.19
N ALA A 103 9.41 8.51 -0.61
CA ALA A 103 10.66 9.01 -0.04
C ALA A 103 10.52 9.66 1.35
N SER A 104 9.31 10.03 1.75
CA SER A 104 9.03 10.68 3.03
C SER A 104 9.08 9.69 4.20
N PRO A 105 9.50 10.12 5.41
CA PRO A 105 9.43 9.29 6.62
C PRO A 105 8.00 8.95 7.07
N MET A 106 6.98 9.73 6.67
CA MET A 106 5.57 9.54 7.07
C MET A 106 5.35 9.37 8.59
N PRO A 107 5.82 10.31 9.43
CA PRO A 107 5.83 10.14 10.90
C PRO A 107 4.44 10.07 11.53
N ASN A 108 3.43 10.71 10.92
CA ASN A 108 2.07 10.78 11.42
C ASN A 108 1.17 9.64 10.91
N VAL A 109 1.72 8.69 10.16
CA VAL A 109 0.97 7.57 9.56
C VAL A 109 1.18 6.33 10.41
N SER A 110 0.16 5.91 11.16
CA SER A 110 0.22 4.72 12.02
C SER A 110 0.65 3.45 11.26
N ARG A 111 0.23 3.33 10.00
CA ARG A 111 0.50 2.19 9.11
C ARG A 111 1.39 2.59 7.94
N ALA A 112 2.45 3.37 8.20
CA ALA A 112 3.32 3.92 7.15
C ALA A 112 3.80 2.88 6.14
N GLN A 113 4.15 1.67 6.58
CA GLN A 113 4.63 0.63 5.67
C GLN A 113 3.54 0.01 4.79
N ALA A 114 2.36 -0.20 5.35
CA ALA A 114 1.21 -0.59 4.56
C ALA A 114 0.86 0.52 3.56
N ALA A 115 0.95 1.80 3.95
CA ALA A 115 0.70 2.91 3.03
C ALA A 115 1.68 2.91 1.84
N ARG A 116 2.98 2.63 2.07
CA ARG A 116 3.95 2.49 0.96
C ARG A 116 3.57 1.34 0.02
N ALA A 117 3.19 0.20 0.57
CA ALA A 117 2.75 -0.95 -0.23
C ALA A 117 1.51 -0.62 -1.08
N GLU A 118 0.51 0.02 -0.48
CA GLU A 118 -0.71 0.48 -1.16
C GLU A 118 -0.38 1.45 -2.32
N ILE A 119 0.52 2.41 -2.08
CA ILE A 119 0.98 3.35 -3.10
C ILE A 119 1.67 2.63 -4.26
N VAL A 120 2.62 1.73 -3.97
CA VAL A 120 3.37 1.00 -5.00
C VAL A 120 2.44 0.12 -5.83
N ASP A 121 1.48 -0.55 -5.20
CA ASP A 121 0.48 -1.35 -5.91
C ASP A 121 -0.42 -0.50 -6.79
N GLY A 122 -0.87 0.65 -6.29
CA GLY A 122 -1.66 1.59 -7.07
C GLY A 122 -0.90 2.07 -8.31
N LEU A 123 0.39 2.42 -8.15
CA LEU A 123 1.25 2.83 -9.24
C LEU A 123 1.47 1.70 -10.26
N LYS A 124 1.75 0.47 -9.81
CA LYS A 124 1.87 -0.71 -10.68
C LYS A 124 0.59 -0.95 -11.47
N ALA A 125 -0.57 -0.86 -10.82
CA ALA A 125 -1.85 -1.01 -11.48
C ALA A 125 -2.08 0.07 -12.54
N ALA A 126 -1.72 1.32 -12.25
CA ALA A 126 -1.84 2.43 -13.19
C ALA A 126 -0.95 2.26 -14.45
N CYS A 127 0.24 1.65 -14.31
CA CYS A 127 1.10 1.33 -15.46
C CYS A 127 0.47 0.34 -16.45
N LEU A 128 -0.50 -0.47 -16.00
CA LEU A 128 -1.19 -1.45 -16.84
C LEU A 128 -2.37 -0.84 -17.61
N ASP A 129 -2.69 0.44 -17.40
CA ASP A 129 -3.73 1.13 -18.17
C ASP A 129 -3.35 1.24 -19.66
N ALA A 130 -4.31 0.91 -20.53
CA ALA A 130 -4.08 0.85 -21.97
C ALA A 130 -3.88 2.23 -22.64
N ARG A 131 -4.39 3.32 -22.03
CA ARG A 131 -4.35 4.67 -22.62
C ARG A 131 -3.13 5.45 -22.16
N TYR A 132 -2.90 5.50 -20.85
CA TYR A 132 -1.90 6.37 -20.22
C TYR A 132 -0.81 5.60 -19.46
N GLY A 133 -0.90 4.27 -19.36
CA GLY A 133 0.05 3.45 -18.60
C GLY A 133 1.50 3.60 -19.06
N ALA A 134 1.75 3.76 -20.37
CA ALA A 134 3.09 3.99 -20.90
C ALA A 134 3.68 5.34 -20.47
N GLU A 135 2.86 6.39 -20.41
CA GLU A 135 3.29 7.72 -19.95
C GLU A 135 3.58 7.71 -18.45
N ILE A 136 2.71 7.08 -17.65
CA ILE A 136 2.92 6.88 -16.22
C ILE A 136 4.21 6.10 -15.96
N THR A 137 4.43 5.00 -16.70
CA THR A 137 5.66 4.19 -16.60
C THR A 137 6.90 5.03 -16.90
N LYS A 138 6.86 5.90 -17.92
CA LYS A 138 7.97 6.80 -18.26
C LYS A 138 8.30 7.76 -17.12
N ILE A 139 7.30 8.32 -16.45
CA ILE A 139 7.49 9.21 -15.29
C ILE A 139 8.14 8.44 -14.14
N LEU A 140 7.66 7.22 -13.87
CA LEU A 140 8.15 6.37 -12.79
C LEU A 140 9.60 5.92 -13.02
N GLU A 141 9.95 5.39 -14.20
CA GLU A 141 11.31 4.92 -14.50
C GLU A 141 12.34 6.07 -14.57
N ALA A 142 11.90 7.31 -14.78
CA ALA A 142 12.77 8.48 -14.68
C ALA A 142 13.12 8.85 -13.22
N ASN A 143 12.38 8.33 -12.23
CA ASN A 143 12.56 8.68 -10.83
C ASN A 143 13.35 7.59 -10.06
N PRO A 144 14.49 7.92 -9.43
CA PRO A 144 15.33 6.95 -8.73
C PRO A 144 14.67 6.35 -7.48
N ILE A 145 13.63 7.00 -6.92
CA ILE A 145 12.86 6.46 -5.81
C ILE A 145 12.11 5.21 -6.29
N TRP A 146 11.53 5.25 -7.49
CA TRP A 146 10.76 4.12 -8.04
C TRP A 146 11.58 2.84 -8.16
N SER A 147 12.85 2.93 -8.59
CA SER A 147 13.75 1.78 -8.70
C SER A 147 13.96 1.05 -7.37
N GLN A 148 13.81 1.73 -6.24
CA GLN A 148 13.93 1.10 -4.92
C GLN A 148 12.68 0.28 -4.56
N TYR A 149 11.53 0.60 -5.14
CA TYR A 149 10.24 0.07 -4.74
C TYR A 149 9.60 -0.89 -5.76
N LYS A 150 9.87 -0.72 -7.05
CA LYS A 150 9.18 -1.44 -8.12
C LYS A 150 9.30 -2.96 -8.02
N ASP A 151 10.43 -3.46 -7.51
CA ASP A 151 10.71 -4.89 -7.37
C ASP A 151 10.48 -5.43 -5.95
N GLN A 152 10.08 -4.58 -4.98
CA GLN A 152 9.77 -5.03 -3.62
C GLN A 152 8.46 -5.84 -3.59
N ARG A 153 8.49 -6.98 -2.89
CA ARG A 153 7.30 -7.80 -2.59
C ARG A 153 6.73 -7.42 -1.22
N HIS A 154 5.41 -7.54 -1.06
CA HIS A 154 4.62 -7.04 0.09
C HIS A 154 5.07 -7.52 1.46
N ASP A 155 5.71 -8.68 1.49
CA ASP A 155 6.20 -9.38 2.68
C ASP A 155 7.40 -8.68 3.34
N LEU A 156 8.10 -7.79 2.62
CA LEU A 156 9.33 -7.19 3.13
C LEU A 156 9.59 -5.81 2.51
N PHE A 157 8.60 -4.91 2.52
CA PHE A 157 8.99 -3.51 2.47
C PHE A 157 9.86 -3.27 3.70
N LEU A 158 11.16 -3.06 3.50
CA LEU A 158 12.08 -2.62 4.53
C LEU A 158 12.44 -1.18 4.19
N PRO A 159 12.58 -0.28 5.18
CA PRO A 159 13.31 0.96 4.92
C PRO A 159 14.66 0.55 4.35
N ALA A 160 15.10 1.17 3.26
CA ALA A 160 16.41 0.91 2.68
C ALA A 160 17.46 1.12 3.79
N SER A 161 17.91 0.01 4.38
CA SER A 161 19.04 0.02 5.29
C SER A 161 20.18 0.57 4.46
N ARG A 162 20.71 1.72 4.86
CA ARG A 162 22.03 2.18 4.41
C ARG A 162 22.97 1.02 4.67
N THR A 163 23.29 0.24 3.64
CA THR A 163 24.34 -0.76 3.69
C THR A 163 25.63 -0.01 3.94
N GLN A 164 25.93 0.26 5.21
CA GLN A 164 27.28 0.53 5.65
C GLN A 164 28.00 -0.78 5.43
N ALA A 165 28.64 -0.88 4.27
CA ALA A 165 29.64 -1.88 4.01
C ALA A 165 30.57 -1.87 5.22
N ILE A 166 30.51 -2.94 6.01
CA ILE A 166 31.50 -3.30 7.01
C ILE A 166 32.79 -3.49 6.23
N THR A 167 33.49 -2.39 6.01
CA THR A 167 34.86 -2.36 5.53
C THR A 167 35.65 -3.18 6.54
N ALA A 168 36.13 -4.32 6.06
CA ALA A 168 37.09 -5.16 6.75
C ALA A 168 38.33 -4.32 7.09
N GLY A 169 38.33 -3.72 8.29
CA GLY A 169 39.53 -3.21 8.92
C GLY A 169 40.34 -4.40 9.40
N SER A 170 41.36 -4.78 8.63
CA SER A 170 42.47 -5.59 9.10
C SER A 170 43.04 -4.95 10.37
N GLY A 171 42.91 -5.64 11.49
CA GLY A 171 43.24 -5.12 12.81
C GLY A 171 43.03 -6.14 13.92
N ASN A 172 43.78 -7.24 13.85
CA ASN A 172 44.31 -7.99 15.01
C ASN A 172 43.76 -7.63 16.41
N SER A 173 42.66 -8.27 16.82
CA SER A 173 42.47 -8.67 18.22
C SER A 173 41.41 -9.76 18.33
N ALA A 174 41.82 -10.90 18.85
CA ALA A 174 40.96 -12.03 19.17
C ALA A 174 40.07 -11.67 20.37
N ILE A 175 38.77 -11.51 20.14
CA ILE A 175 37.73 -11.69 21.18
C ILE A 175 36.59 -12.47 20.52
N ALA A 176 36.73 -13.79 20.54
CA ALA A 176 35.66 -14.74 20.36
C ALA A 176 34.94 -14.88 21.71
N GLY A 177 33.64 -14.55 21.75
CA GLY A 177 32.79 -14.83 22.91
C GLY A 177 31.69 -13.79 23.09
N TYR A 178 30.45 -14.27 23.07
CA TYR A 178 29.21 -13.59 23.47
C TYR A 178 28.54 -12.64 22.48
N LEU A 179 28.01 -13.17 21.35
CA LEU A 179 26.84 -12.57 20.67
C LEU A 179 25.94 -13.61 19.96
N THR A 180 25.74 -14.80 20.53
CA THR A 180 24.68 -15.71 20.08
C THR A 180 24.03 -16.44 21.26
N GLU A 181 23.15 -15.74 21.98
CA GLU A 181 22.12 -16.38 22.78
C GLU A 181 20.75 -15.74 22.47
N GLY A 182 19.82 -16.59 22.04
CA GLY A 182 18.39 -16.40 22.29
C GLY A 182 17.58 -15.66 21.22
N MET A 183 17.20 -16.35 20.12
CA MET A 183 15.79 -16.53 19.71
C MET A 183 15.72 -17.24 18.35
N PHE A 184 15.62 -18.59 18.34
CA PHE A 184 14.88 -19.47 17.41
C PHE A 184 15.49 -20.88 17.47
N SER A 185 14.97 -21.73 18.33
CA SER A 185 15.20 -23.19 18.23
C SER A 185 13.97 -23.82 17.56
N PRO A 186 14.10 -24.41 16.37
CA PRO A 186 13.04 -25.25 15.81
C PRO A 186 12.88 -26.54 16.64
N PRO A 187 11.66 -27.08 16.81
CA PRO A 187 11.43 -28.29 17.59
C PRO A 187 12.09 -29.51 16.91
N PRO A 188 12.76 -30.41 17.67
CA PRO A 188 13.37 -31.62 17.12
C PRO A 188 12.30 -32.64 16.73
N MET A 189 12.31 -33.04 15.45
CA MET A 189 11.54 -34.18 14.93
C MET A 189 12.09 -35.48 15.54
N SER A 190 11.37 -36.04 16.50
CA SER A 190 11.61 -37.38 17.03
C SER A 190 11.04 -38.43 16.06
N THR A 191 11.83 -38.85 15.07
CA THR A 191 11.55 -40.06 14.28
C THR A 191 11.95 -41.30 15.07
N GLN A 192 11.08 -41.74 15.98
CA GLN A 192 11.11 -43.10 16.50
C GLN A 192 9.69 -43.67 16.54
N PRO A 193 9.40 -44.77 15.82
CA PRO A 193 8.08 -45.39 15.86
C PRO A 193 7.85 -46.03 17.24
N PRO A 194 6.60 -45.99 17.77
CA PRO A 194 6.30 -46.55 19.07
C PRO A 194 6.43 -48.09 19.10
N PRO A 195 6.96 -48.67 20.19
CA PRO A 195 7.07 -50.12 20.35
C PRO A 195 5.69 -50.77 20.51
N LEU A 196 5.47 -51.86 19.77
CA LEU A 196 4.31 -52.73 19.89
C LEU A 196 4.47 -53.60 21.14
N ASN A 197 3.68 -53.36 22.18
CA ASN A 197 3.55 -54.32 23.28
C ASN A 197 2.40 -55.28 22.96
N HIS A 198 2.76 -56.56 22.83
CA HIS A 198 1.85 -57.69 22.68
C HIS A 198 1.12 -57.98 24.01
N GLU A 199 -0.20 -58.10 23.88
CA GLU A 199 -1.15 -59.05 24.47
C GLU A 199 -1.06 -59.54 25.94
N ASP A 200 -2.27 -59.52 26.53
CA ASP A 200 -2.89 -60.46 27.49
C ASP A 200 -2.29 -60.69 28.89
N THR A 201 -3.09 -60.43 29.93
CA THR A 201 -3.89 -61.49 30.58
C THR A 201 -4.66 -60.91 31.77
N THR A 202 -5.91 -61.36 31.89
CA THR A 202 -6.94 -61.16 32.93
C THR A 202 -6.50 -61.54 34.36
N PRO A 203 -7.36 -61.26 35.33
CA PRO A 203 -7.79 -62.31 36.26
C PRO A 203 -9.25 -62.74 36.04
#